data_AF-R4LDL5-F1
#
_entry.id   AF-R4LDL5-F1
#
_cell.length_a   1.000
_cell.length_b   1.000
_cell.length_c   1.000
_cell.angle_alpha   90.00
_cell.angle_beta   90.00
_cell.angle_gamma   90.00
#
_symmetry.space_group_name_H-M   'P 1'
#
loop_
_entity.id
_entity.type
_entity.pdbx_description
1 polymer ?
#
loop_
_entity_poly.entity_id
_entity_poly.type
_entity_poly.pdbx_seq_one_letter_code
_entity_poly.pdbx_strand_id
1 'polypeptide(L)' 'MAPPRGNTTGMTDQKNPTPGDPDEDHPAQEAHGGSMAPGLVTDTGEPEQDTPPADAPTPAEE' A
#
# COMPACT_ATOMS: atom_id res chain seq x y z
N MET A 1 -47.30 43.36 -10.16
CA MET A 1 -45.96 43.17 -10.75
C MET A 1 -45.12 42.45 -9.72
N ALA A 2 -44.78 41.18 -9.93
CA ALA A 2 -43.89 40.42 -9.06
C ALA A 2 -42.45 40.54 -9.59
N PRO A 3 -41.42 40.66 -8.73
CA PRO A 3 -40.04 40.62 -9.20
C PRO A 3 -39.73 39.24 -9.80
N PRO A 4 -38.87 39.16 -10.83
CA PRO A 4 -38.44 37.87 -11.35
C PRO A 4 -37.67 37.12 -10.25
N ARG A 5 -38.03 35.86 -10.04
CA ARG A 5 -37.24 34.94 -9.22
C ARG A 5 -35.90 34.78 -9.91
N GLY A 6 -34.86 35.41 -9.36
CA GLY A 6 -33.49 35.15 -9.72
C GLY A 6 -33.22 33.68 -9.50
N ASN A 7 -33.19 32.93 -10.59
CA ASN A 7 -32.71 31.56 -10.62
C ASN A 7 -31.26 31.60 -10.14
N THR A 8 -30.96 30.86 -9.09
CA THR A 8 -29.66 30.77 -8.43
C THR A 8 -28.67 30.03 -9.34
N THR A 9 -28.26 30.66 -10.44
CA THR A 9 -27.16 30.22 -11.30
C THR A 9 -25.87 30.64 -10.63
N GLY A 10 -25.44 29.85 -9.66
CA GLY A 10 -24.24 30.13 -8.89
C GLY A 10 -23.97 29.12 -7.79
N MET A 11 -24.62 27.95 -7.78
CA MET A 11 -24.00 26.78 -7.17
C MET A 11 -22.89 26.37 -8.15
N THR A 12 -21.77 27.09 -8.12
CA THR A 12 -20.53 26.46 -8.56
C THR A 12 -20.43 25.22 -7.69
N ASP A 13 -20.48 24.05 -8.32
CA ASP A 13 -20.16 22.77 -7.71
C ASP A 13 -18.71 22.81 -7.22
N GLN A 14 -18.43 23.60 -6.18
CA GLN A 14 -17.32 23.39 -5.28
C GLN A 14 -17.65 22.08 -4.56
N LYS A 15 -17.47 20.98 -5.27
CA LYS A 15 -17.25 19.68 -4.66
C LYS A 15 -15.97 19.86 -3.87
N ASN A 16 -16.11 20.21 -2.59
CA ASN A 16 -15.01 20.04 -1.67
C ASN A 16 -14.69 18.55 -1.73
N PRO A 17 -13.50 18.14 -2.19
CA PRO A 17 -13.15 16.73 -2.22
C PRO A 17 -13.30 16.19 -0.80
N THR A 18 -14.17 15.21 -0.67
CA THR A 18 -14.37 14.44 0.56
C THR A 18 -13.41 13.26 0.55
N PRO A 19 -12.82 12.87 1.70
CA PRO A 19 -11.92 11.73 1.73
C PRO A 19 -12.58 10.47 1.13
N GLY A 20 -12.04 9.99 0.00
CA GLY A 20 -12.56 8.83 -0.72
C GLY A 20 -13.40 9.14 -1.97
N ASP A 21 -13.37 10.39 -2.46
CA ASP A 21 -13.96 10.73 -3.76
C ASP A 21 -13.19 9.98 -4.89
N PRO A 22 -13.87 9.32 -5.85
CA PRO A 22 -13.18 8.56 -6.92
C PRO A 22 -12.32 9.43 -7.84
N ASP A 23 -12.65 10.72 -7.92
CA ASP A 23 -11.93 11.73 -8.70
C ASP A 23 -10.76 12.35 -7.90
N GLU A 24 -10.53 11.92 -6.66
CA GLU A 24 -9.42 12.35 -5.82
C GLU A 24 -8.14 11.62 -6.25
N ASP A 25 -7.08 12.38 -6.57
CA ASP A 25 -5.77 11.81 -6.87
C ASP A 25 -5.20 11.15 -5.61
N HIS A 26 -5.15 9.82 -5.59
CA HIS A 26 -4.50 9.07 -4.52
C HIS A 26 -3.08 8.67 -4.92
N PRO A 27 -2.05 8.99 -4.11
CA PRO A 27 -0.71 8.47 -4.37
C PRO A 27 -0.76 6.93 -4.33
N ALA A 28 -0.10 6.30 -5.31
CA ALA A 28 0.02 4.84 -5.31
C ALA A 28 0.67 4.40 -3.99
N GLN A 29 -0.03 3.56 -3.24
CA GLN A 29 0.57 2.93 -2.07
C GLN A 29 1.61 1.93 -2.55
N GLU A 30 2.84 2.07 -2.06
CA GLU A 30 3.85 1.03 -2.26
C GLU A 30 3.30 -0.28 -1.70
N ALA A 31 3.12 -1.27 -2.57
CA ALA A 31 2.90 -2.62 -2.12
C ALA A 31 4.11 -3.01 -1.29
N HIS A 32 3.93 -3.24 0.01
CA HIS A 32 4.97 -3.80 0.86
C HIS A 32 5.26 -5.22 0.36
N GLY A 33 6.09 -5.33 -0.67
CA GLY A 33 6.50 -6.58 -1.31
C GLY A 33 7.44 -7.42 -0.47
N GLY A 34 7.58 -7.08 0.82
CA GLY A 34 8.27 -7.92 1.80
C GLY A 34 7.40 -9.12 2.18
N SER A 35 8.05 -10.24 2.50
CA SER A 35 7.37 -11.40 3.05
C SER A 35 6.69 -11.02 4.37
N MET A 36 5.36 -11.08 4.42
CA MET A 36 4.59 -11.08 5.68
C MET A 36 4.48 -12.49 6.27
N ALA A 37 5.21 -13.47 5.73
CA ALA A 37 5.13 -14.83 6.25
C ALA A 37 5.63 -14.84 7.70
N PRO A 38 4.94 -15.58 8.59
CA PRO A 38 5.49 -15.85 9.91
C PRO A 38 6.85 -16.54 9.77
N GLY A 39 7.72 -16.35 10.76
CA GLY A 39 9.03 -17.00 10.79
C GLY A 39 8.89 -18.53 10.63
N LEU A 40 9.83 -19.13 9.91
CA LEU A 40 9.84 -20.57 9.68
C LEU A 40 10.23 -21.31 10.97
N VAL A 41 9.68 -22.50 11.14
CA VAL A 41 9.99 -23.42 12.23
C VAL A 41 10.29 -24.81 11.66
N THR A 42 11.16 -25.55 12.34
CA THR A 42 11.47 -26.94 12.00
C THR A 42 10.28 -27.86 12.30
N ASP A 43 10.37 -29.13 11.88
CA ASP A 43 9.41 -30.19 12.20
C ASP A 43 9.32 -30.48 13.71
N THR A 44 10.38 -30.15 14.47
CA THR A 44 10.41 -30.20 15.93
C THR A 44 9.83 -28.95 16.61
N GLY A 45 9.45 -27.92 15.83
CA GLY A 45 8.86 -26.66 16.34
C GLY A 45 9.88 -25.61 16.78
N GLU A 46 11.17 -25.79 16.47
CA GLU A 46 12.21 -24.82 16.80
C GLU A 46 12.28 -23.74 15.70
N PRO A 47 12.54 -22.45 16.03
CA PRO A 47 12.73 -21.41 15.02
C PRO A 47 13.86 -21.79 14.04
N GLU A 48 13.58 -21.73 12.74
CA GLU A 48 14.60 -21.97 11.72
C GLU A 48 15.62 -20.83 11.75
N GLN A 49 16.91 -21.15 11.97
CA GLN A 49 17.95 -20.14 11.97
C GLN A 49 18.28 -19.73 10.54
N ASP A 50 17.96 -18.48 10.22
CA ASP A 50 18.28 -17.81 8.95
C ASP A 50 19.77 -17.38 8.89
N THR A 51 20.67 -18.20 9.47
CA THR A 51 22.11 -17.93 9.42
C THR A 51 22.65 -18.55 8.14
N PRO A 52 23.00 -17.77 7.10
CA PRO A 52 23.75 -18.33 5.99
C PRO A 52 25.02 -18.98 6.56
N PRO A 53 25.47 -20.14 6.06
CA PRO A 53 26.70 -20.75 6.54
C PRO A 53 27.82 -19.72 6.39
N ALA A 54 28.38 -19.29 7.53
CA ALA A 54 29.55 -18.42 7.55
C ALA A 54 30.70 -19.22 6.91
N ASP A 55 31.07 -18.85 5.69
CA ASP A 55 32.09 -19.50 4.88
C ASP A 55 31.91 -21.02 4.69
N ALA A 56 30.98 -21.40 3.81
CA ALA A 56 31.18 -22.66 3.08
C ALA A 56 32.39 -22.47 2.16
N PRO A 57 33.49 -23.24 2.30
CA PRO A 57 34.58 -23.17 1.34
C PRO A 57 34.02 -23.55 -0.04
N THR A 58 34.14 -22.63 -1.01
CA THR A 58 33.95 -22.93 -2.43
C THR A 58 34.72 -24.22 -2.76
N PRO A 59 34.08 -25.25 -3.33
CA PRO A 59 34.83 -26.40 -3.83
C PRO A 59 35.77 -25.87 -4.90
N ALA A 60 37.07 -26.09 -4.72
CA ALA A 60 38.05 -25.83 -5.77
C ALA A 60 37.68 -26.72 -6.96
N GLU A 61 37.31 -26.12 -8.08
CA GLU A 61 37.26 -26.80 -9.37
C GLU A 61 38.68 -27.28 -9.69
N GLU A 62 38.83 -28.59 -9.87
CA GLU A 62 40.05 -29.28 -10.31
C GLU A 62 40.23 -29.17 -11.83
#